data_AF-A0AAN7VNR4-F1
#
_entry.id   AF-A0AAN7VNR4-F1
#
_cell.length_a   1.000
_cell.length_b   1.000
_cell.length_c   1.000
_cell.angle_alpha   90.00
_cell.angle_beta   90.00
_cell.angle_gamma   90.00
#
_symmetry.space_group_name_H-M   'P 1'
#
loop_
_entity.id
_entity.type
_entity.pdbx_description
1 polymer ?
#
loop_
_entity_poly.entity_id
_entity_poly.type
_entity_poly.pdbx_seq_one_letter_code
_entity_poly.pdbx_strand_id
1 'polypeptide(L)'
;MDTWYTTRPCVQIVSIWGPNNTMQAYPGCQPFFDGTNPDQRVVVKADYTSKSPIELTAGIGLSFGAAGFLALWIHAIIIELRLTPAESERLRQISYERQLARGFKRPGYAGLTAGRFGDAPPFVPTQDHSKLGEEIEMLSKPNGGYSPSV
;
A
#
# COMPACT_ATOMS: atom_id res chain seq x y z
N MET A 1 19.10 8.66 -31.36
CA MET A 1 18.12 8.81 -30.27
C MET A 1 16.81 9.14 -30.93
N ASP A 2 15.82 8.25 -30.83
CA ASP A 2 14.52 8.45 -31.46
C ASP A 2 13.86 9.70 -30.89
N THR A 3 13.33 10.55 -31.78
CA THR A 3 12.72 11.82 -31.38
C THR A 3 11.24 11.60 -31.15
N TRP A 4 10.80 11.75 -29.90
CA TRP A 4 9.40 11.59 -29.51
C TRP A 4 8.72 12.95 -29.41
N TYR A 5 7.46 13.00 -29.83
CA TYR A 5 6.65 14.21 -29.83
C TYR A 5 5.32 13.94 -29.14
N THR A 6 4.79 14.95 -28.46
CA THR A 6 3.48 14.88 -27.80
C THR A 6 2.74 16.21 -27.95
N THR A 7 1.41 16.17 -27.91
CA THR A 7 0.60 17.39 -27.98
C THR A 7 0.41 17.97 -26.58
N ARG A 8 0.61 19.27 -26.43
CA ARG A 8 0.35 20.01 -25.19
C ARG A 8 -0.60 21.18 -25.43
N PRO A 9 -1.54 21.46 -24.51
CA PRO A 9 -2.42 22.61 -24.65
C PRO A 9 -1.67 23.92 -24.39
N CYS A 10 -1.98 24.95 -25.18
CA CYS A 10 -1.30 26.23 -25.12
C CYS A 10 -1.47 26.93 -23.76
N VAL A 11 -2.62 26.76 -23.10
CA VAL A 11 -2.83 27.24 -21.72
C VAL A 11 -1.79 26.69 -20.75
N GLN A 12 -1.40 25.41 -20.88
CA GLN A 12 -0.36 24.81 -20.04
C GLN A 12 1.01 25.43 -20.34
N ILE A 13 1.34 25.63 -21.62
CA ILE A 13 2.63 26.18 -22.03
C ILE A 13 2.78 27.63 -21.53
N VAL A 14 1.74 28.45 -21.71
CA VAL A 14 1.69 29.84 -21.22
C VAL A 14 1.81 29.90 -19.70
N SER A 15 1.17 28.96 -18.97
CA SER A 15 1.27 28.92 -17.51
C SER A 15 2.68 28.63 -17.00
N ILE A 16 3.49 27.88 -17.77
CA ILE A 16 4.85 27.48 -17.37
C ILE A 16 5.88 28.52 -17.81
N TRP A 17 5.78 29.04 -19.05
CA TRP A 17 6.82 29.87 -19.66
C TRP A 17 6.43 31.35 -19.82
N GLY A 18 5.17 31.69 -19.56
CA GLY A 18 4.63 33.03 -19.78
C GLY A 18 4.28 33.30 -21.26
N PRO A 19 3.54 34.39 -21.53
CA PRO A 19 2.96 34.67 -22.84
C PRO A 19 4.01 34.97 -23.91
N ASN A 20 4.99 35.84 -23.62
CA ASN A 20 5.99 36.30 -24.58
C ASN A 20 6.89 35.17 -25.09
N ASN A 21 7.38 34.32 -24.18
CA ASN A 21 8.25 33.19 -24.54
C ASN A 21 7.47 32.11 -25.31
N THR A 22 6.19 31.90 -24.97
CA THR A 22 5.33 30.93 -25.65
C THR A 22 5.10 31.32 -27.11
N MET A 23 4.82 32.59 -27.39
CA MET A 23 4.63 33.07 -28.77
C MET A 23 5.89 32.95 -29.62
N GLN A 24 7.06 33.17 -29.02
CA GLN A 24 8.33 33.06 -29.74
C GLN A 24 8.70 31.60 -30.05
N ALA A 25 8.47 30.68 -29.12
CA ALA A 25 8.84 29.28 -29.27
C ALA A 25 7.76 28.43 -29.97
N TYR A 26 6.48 28.78 -29.80
CA TYR A 26 5.32 28.02 -30.26
C TYR A 26 4.28 28.95 -30.93
N PRO A 27 4.52 29.43 -32.17
CA PRO A 27 3.60 30.32 -32.87
C PRO A 27 2.23 29.67 -33.14
N GLY A 28 2.15 28.34 -33.10
CA GLY A 28 0.87 27.60 -33.17
C GLY A 28 -0.09 27.87 -32.01
N CYS A 29 0.35 28.58 -30.95
CA CYS A 29 -0.49 29.05 -29.86
C CYS A 29 -1.18 30.39 -30.11
N GLN A 30 -0.98 31.03 -31.27
CA GLN A 30 -1.65 32.29 -31.59
C GLN A 30 -3.20 32.24 -31.42
N PRO A 31 -3.92 31.19 -31.87
CA PRO A 31 -5.38 31.12 -31.68
C PRO A 31 -5.83 31.12 -30.21
N PHE A 32 -4.96 30.73 -29.28
CA PHE A 32 -5.22 30.81 -27.85
C PHE A 32 -5.15 32.26 -27.33
N PHE A 33 -4.19 33.05 -27.81
CA PHE A 33 -4.04 34.45 -27.43
C PHE A 33 -5.09 35.37 -28.07
N ASP A 34 -5.46 35.08 -29.31
CA ASP A 34 -6.50 35.83 -30.03
C ASP A 34 -7.91 35.51 -29.50
N GLY A 35 -8.06 34.49 -28.64
CA GLY A 35 -9.33 34.05 -28.07
C GLY A 35 -10.19 33.22 -29.02
N THR A 36 -9.75 33.00 -30.26
CA THR A 36 -10.46 32.20 -31.28
C THR A 36 -10.60 30.73 -30.89
N ASN A 37 -9.59 30.15 -30.24
CA ASN A 37 -9.62 28.77 -29.76
C ASN A 37 -8.90 28.62 -28.41
N PRO A 38 -9.65 28.60 -27.27
CA PRO A 38 -9.04 28.42 -25.96
C PRO A 38 -8.44 27.02 -25.74
N ASP A 39 -8.90 26.02 -26.49
CA ASP A 39 -8.44 24.63 -26.40
C ASP A 39 -7.30 24.30 -27.38
N GLN A 40 -6.65 25.33 -27.93
CA GLN A 40 -5.55 25.16 -28.88
C GLN A 40 -4.43 24.30 -28.31
N ARG A 41 -3.97 23.32 -29.10
CA ARG A 41 -2.87 22.41 -28.77
C ARG A 41 -1.77 22.53 -29.79
N VAL A 42 -0.52 22.38 -29.34
CA VAL A 42 0.68 22.37 -30.18
C VAL A 42 1.51 21.13 -29.92
N VAL A 43 2.29 20.74 -30.92
CA VAL A 43 3.23 19.62 -30.83
C VAL A 43 4.50 20.11 -30.13
N VAL A 44 4.93 19.37 -29.11
CA VAL A 44 6.11 19.64 -28.31
C VAL A 44 7.03 18.43 -28.38
N LYS A 45 8.33 18.68 -28.52
CA LYS A 45 9.35 17.63 -28.45
C LYS A 45 9.50 17.16 -27.01
N ALA A 46 9.48 15.85 -26.79
CA ALA A 46 9.73 15.26 -25.48
C ALA A 46 11.23 14.99 -25.33
N ASP A 47 11.91 15.78 -24.50
CA ASP A 47 13.37 15.70 -24.35
C ASP A 47 13.79 15.97 -22.89
N TYR A 48 14.38 14.96 -22.25
CA TYR A 48 14.87 15.06 -20.86
C TYR A 48 16.17 15.87 -20.72
N THR A 49 16.88 16.12 -21.83
CA THR A 49 18.15 16.86 -21.84
C THR A 49 17.98 18.32 -22.26
N SER A 50 16.77 18.69 -22.68
CA SER A 50 16.47 20.06 -23.12
C SER A 50 16.52 21.06 -21.97
N LYS A 51 16.99 22.27 -22.28
CA LYS A 51 16.91 23.43 -21.37
C LYS A 51 15.51 24.04 -21.35
N SER A 52 14.64 23.69 -22.30
CA SER A 52 13.26 24.15 -22.32
C SER A 52 12.47 23.42 -21.22
N PRO A 53 11.84 24.14 -20.27
CA PRO A 53 11.00 23.50 -19.27
C PRO A 53 9.80 22.79 -19.91
N ILE A 54 9.36 23.23 -21.09
CA ILE A 54 8.23 22.64 -21.80
C ILE A 54 8.59 21.28 -22.40
N GLU A 55 9.76 21.17 -23.02
CA GLU A 55 10.22 19.89 -23.59
C GLU A 55 10.57 18.87 -22.49
N LEU A 56 11.18 19.35 -21.40
CA LEU A 56 11.48 18.53 -20.23
C LEU A 56 10.20 18.00 -19.57
N THR A 57 9.23 18.86 -19.31
CA THR A 57 7.95 18.45 -18.70
C THR A 57 7.11 17.60 -19.65
N ALA A 58 7.22 17.81 -20.96
CA ALA A 58 6.63 16.93 -21.96
C ALA A 58 7.20 15.51 -21.83
N GLY A 59 8.53 15.36 -21.72
CA GLY A 59 9.20 14.08 -21.49
C GLY A 59 8.78 13.40 -20.19
N ILE A 60 8.85 14.12 -19.06
CA ILE A 60 8.43 13.59 -17.74
C ILE A 60 6.97 13.14 -17.76
N GLY A 61 6.09 13.92 -18.39
CA GLY A 61 4.67 13.61 -18.45
C GLY A 61 4.35 12.32 -19.24
N LEU A 62 5.19 11.90 -20.18
CA LEU A 62 4.99 10.65 -20.92
C LEU A 62 5.20 9.42 -20.03
N SER A 63 6.17 9.45 -19.12
CA SER A 63 6.50 8.32 -18.24
C SER A 63 5.79 8.35 -16.89
N PHE A 64 5.24 9.51 -16.48
CA PHE A 64 4.62 9.71 -15.17
C PHE A 64 3.58 8.64 -14.79
N GLY A 65 2.67 8.31 -15.72
CA GLY A 65 1.63 7.32 -15.45
C GLY A 65 2.20 5.92 -15.22
N ALA A 66 3.09 5.47 -16.09
CA ALA A 66 3.74 4.16 -15.97
C ALA A 66 4.62 4.07 -14.71
N ALA A 67 5.37 5.13 -14.39
CA ALA A 67 6.16 5.22 -13.17
C ALA A 67 5.28 5.18 -11.92
N GLY A 68 4.12 5.86 -11.94
CA GLY A 68 3.14 5.83 -10.86
C GLY A 68 2.57 4.43 -10.63
N PHE A 69 2.18 3.73 -11.71
CA PHE A 69 1.73 2.35 -11.60
C PHE A 69 2.82 1.43 -11.06
N LEU A 70 4.04 1.51 -11.58
CA LEU A 70 5.17 0.72 -11.09
C LEU A 70 5.42 0.97 -9.60
N ALA A 71 5.37 2.23 -9.16
CA ALA A 71 5.52 2.58 -7.75
C ALA A 71 4.43 1.90 -6.90
N LEU A 72 3.16 1.94 -7.32
CA LEU A 72 2.08 1.26 -6.61
C LEU A 72 2.28 -0.26 -6.54
N TRP A 73 2.70 -0.89 -7.63
CA TRP A 73 3.03 -2.32 -7.66
C TRP A 73 4.14 -2.67 -6.67
N ILE A 74 5.23 -1.89 -6.67
CA ILE A 74 6.33 -2.09 -5.75
C ILE A 74 5.86 -1.94 -4.30
N HIS A 75 5.05 -0.93 -3.99
CA HIS A 75 4.50 -0.75 -2.64
C HIS A 75 3.63 -1.92 -2.20
N ALA A 76 2.76 -2.42 -3.09
CA ALA A 76 1.91 -3.57 -2.80
C ALA A 76 2.74 -4.83 -2.51
N ILE A 77 3.75 -5.12 -3.33
CA ILE A 77 4.62 -6.29 -3.16
C ILE A 77 5.47 -6.17 -1.88
N ILE A 78 6.01 -4.99 -1.58
CA ILE A 78 6.83 -4.79 -0.38
C ILE A 78 6.02 -4.94 0.91
N ILE A 79 4.75 -4.53 0.90
CA ILE A 79 3.85 -4.72 2.06
C ILE A 79 3.71 -6.22 2.37
N GLU A 80 3.53 -7.06 1.34
CA GLU A 80 3.43 -8.51 1.51
C GLU A 80 4.73 -9.12 2.05
N LEU A 81 5.90 -8.60 1.67
CA LEU A 81 7.20 -9.07 2.16
C LEU A 81 7.47 -8.73 3.64
N ARG A 82 6.82 -7.71 4.22
CA ARG A 82 6.98 -7.37 5.65
C ARG A 82 6.28 -8.34 6.59
N LEU A 83 5.34 -9.14 6.07
CA LEU A 83 4.67 -10.21 6.81
C LEU A 83 5.25 -11.56 6.41
N THR A 84 6.58 -11.69 6.39
CA THR A 84 7.20 -13.00 6.11
C THR A 84 6.51 -14.08 6.95
N PRO A 85 6.19 -15.25 6.37
CA PRO A 85 5.32 -16.23 7.02
C PRO A 85 5.85 -16.64 8.41
N ALA A 86 7.18 -16.70 8.58
CA ALA A 86 7.82 -16.95 9.87
C ALA A 86 7.58 -15.84 10.91
N GLU A 87 7.67 -14.57 10.52
CA GLU A 87 7.37 -13.45 11.42
C GLU A 87 5.88 -13.36 11.74
N SER A 88 5.01 -13.67 10.78
CA SER A 88 3.57 -13.73 11.00
C SER A 88 3.20 -14.79 12.06
N GLU A 89 3.83 -15.97 12.01
CA GLU A 89 3.59 -17.05 12.97
C GLU A 89 4.11 -16.69 14.36
N ARG A 90 5.30 -16.08 14.45
CA ARG A 90 5.83 -15.54 15.71
C ARG A 90 4.88 -14.50 16.33
N LEU A 91 4.32 -13.59 15.53
CA LEU A 91 3.38 -12.57 16.01
C LEU A 91 2.04 -13.17 16.44
N ARG A 92 1.56 -14.23 15.78
CA ARG A 92 0.37 -14.98 16.21
C ARG A 92 0.60 -15.63 17.58
N GLN A 93 1.76 -16.22 17.82
CA GLN A 93 2.15 -16.79 19.12
C GLN A 93 2.16 -15.72 20.22
N ILE A 94 2.81 -14.58 20.00
CA ILE A 94 2.84 -13.47 20.99
C ILE A 94 1.43 -12.91 21.25
N SER A 95 0.60 -12.81 20.22
CA SER A 95 -0.79 -12.35 20.36
C SER A 95 -1.63 -13.33 21.17
N TYR A 96 -1.44 -14.64 20.95
CA TYR A 96 -2.08 -15.70 21.73
C TYR A 96 -1.72 -15.61 23.22
N GLU A 97 -0.43 -15.51 23.55
CA GLU A 97 0.06 -15.41 24.93
C GLU A 97 -0.50 -14.17 25.64
N ARG A 98 -0.57 -13.03 24.95
CA ARG A 98 -1.17 -11.80 25.48
C ARG A 98 -2.67 -11.90 25.68
N GLN A 99 -3.39 -12.62 24.81
CA GLN A 99 -4.83 -12.88 24.97
C GLN A 99 -5.11 -13.80 26.16
N LEU A 100 -4.28 -14.84 26.34
CA LEU A 100 -4.33 -15.74 27.49
C LEU A 100 -4.10 -14.95 28.79
N ALA A 101 -3.05 -14.13 28.84
CA ALA A 101 -2.72 -13.28 29.99
C ALA A 101 -3.83 -12.26 30.34
N ARG A 102 -4.68 -11.89 29.37
CA ARG A 102 -5.83 -11.00 29.58
C ARG A 102 -7.14 -11.75 29.90
N GLY A 103 -7.10 -13.07 30.03
CA GLY A 103 -8.28 -13.88 30.38
C GLY A 103 -9.33 -13.98 29.25
N PHE A 104 -8.91 -13.90 27.98
CA PHE A 104 -9.85 -14.06 26.86
C PHE A 104 -10.44 -15.48 26.84
N LYS A 105 -11.77 -15.58 26.69
CA LYS A 105 -12.48 -16.87 26.61
C LYS A 105 -12.07 -17.74 25.41
N ARG A 106 -11.55 -17.13 24.34
CA ARG A 106 -11.12 -17.81 23.10
C ARG A 106 -9.83 -17.16 22.57
N PRO A 107 -8.66 -17.46 23.16
CA PRO A 107 -7.38 -16.93 22.70
C PRO A 107 -7.03 -17.48 21.31
N GLY A 108 -6.33 -16.70 20.50
CA GLY A 108 -6.00 -17.02 19.10
C GLY A 108 -7.09 -16.60 18.10
N TYR A 109 -8.30 -16.26 18.56
CA TYR A 109 -9.39 -15.70 17.76
C TYR A 109 -9.59 -14.23 18.09
N ALA A 110 -8.73 -13.37 17.54
CA ALA A 110 -8.82 -11.92 17.72
C ALA A 110 -9.86 -11.22 16.82
N GLY A 111 -10.68 -11.98 16.07
CA GLY A 111 -11.67 -11.43 15.13
C GLY A 111 -11.06 -10.70 13.92
N LEU A 112 -9.77 -10.92 13.65
CA LEU A 112 -9.08 -10.37 12.48
C LEU A 112 -9.71 -10.93 11.20
N THR A 113 -9.73 -10.10 10.15
CA THR A 113 -10.39 -10.39 8.86
C THR A 113 -10.01 -11.75 8.29
N ALA A 114 -8.73 -12.14 8.36
CA ALA A 114 -8.26 -13.45 7.86
C ALA A 114 -8.98 -14.65 8.52
N GLY A 115 -9.22 -14.61 9.84
CA GLY A 115 -9.95 -15.67 10.55
C GLY A 115 -11.48 -15.60 10.35
N ARG A 116 -12.01 -14.42 10.03
CA ARG A 116 -13.45 -14.23 9.75
C ARG A 116 -13.85 -14.73 8.36
N PHE A 117 -12.96 -14.60 7.38
CA PHE A 117 -13.21 -15.06 6.01
C PHE A 117 -12.78 -16.51 5.75
N GLY A 118 -12.18 -17.19 6.73
CA GLY A 118 -11.75 -18.60 6.58
C GLY A 118 -10.55 -18.81 5.64
N ASP A 119 -9.84 -17.74 5.32
CA ASP A 119 -8.68 -17.72 4.41
C ASP A 119 -7.38 -18.13 5.11
N ALA A 120 -7.44 -18.39 6.42
CA ALA A 120 -6.31 -18.86 7.20
C ALA A 120 -6.69 -20.12 8.00
N PRO A 121 -5.79 -21.12 8.11
CA PRO A 121 -6.01 -22.25 8.99
C PRO A 121 -6.12 -21.79 10.45
N PRO A 122 -6.90 -22.51 11.27
CA PRO A 122 -7.03 -22.22 12.69
C PRO A 122 -5.65 -22.18 13.35
N PHE A 123 -5.44 -21.20 14.23
CA PHE A 123 -4.17 -21.05 14.93
C PHE A 123 -3.96 -22.21 15.92
N VAL A 124 -2.80 -22.85 15.88
CA VAL A 124 -2.38 -23.91 16.82
C VAL A 124 -1.13 -23.43 17.55
N PRO A 125 -1.18 -23.20 18.88
CA PRO A 125 -0.04 -22.71 19.63
C PRO A 125 1.08 -23.74 19.68
N THR A 126 2.34 -23.30 19.61
CA THR A 126 3.51 -24.20 19.67
C THR A 126 3.69 -24.86 21.05
N GLN A 127 3.14 -24.24 22.10
CA GLN A 127 3.04 -24.81 23.44
C GLN A 127 1.58 -24.95 23.83
N ASP A 128 1.13 -26.20 23.99
CA ASP A 128 -0.24 -26.54 24.34
C ASP A 128 -0.49 -26.28 25.84
N HIS A 129 -0.67 -25.01 26.20
CA HIS A 129 -1.04 -24.61 27.57
C HIS A 129 -2.43 -25.11 27.97
N SER A 130 -3.23 -25.68 27.05
CA SER A 130 -4.50 -26.33 27.40
C SER A 130 -4.27 -27.56 28.28
N LYS A 131 -3.16 -28.29 28.06
CA LYS A 131 -2.77 -29.42 28.91
C LYS A 131 -2.30 -29.00 30.29
N LEU A 132 -1.63 -27.84 30.42
CA LEU A 132 -1.30 -27.28 31.73
C LEU A 132 -2.57 -26.87 32.50
N GLY A 133 -3.56 -26.31 31.81
CA GLY A 133 -4.84 -25.95 32.43
C GLY A 133 -5.61 -27.17 32.93
N GLU A 134 -5.68 -28.23 32.13
CA GLU A 134 -6.34 -29.49 32.48
C GLU A 134 -5.61 -30.23 33.62
N GLU A 135 -4.27 -30.21 33.64
CA GLU A 135 -3.44 -30.80 34.70
C GLU A 135 -3.57 -30.02 36.03
N ILE A 136 -3.63 -28.69 35.98
CA ILE A 136 -3.87 -27.85 37.17
C ILE A 136 -5.31 -28.01 37.68
N GLU A 137 -6.30 -28.16 36.81
CA GLU A 137 -7.70 -28.40 37.19
C GLU A 137 -7.89 -29.82 37.78
N MET A 138 -7.15 -30.83 37.30
CA MET A 138 -7.11 -32.15 37.93
C MET A 138 -6.44 -32.14 39.30
N LEU A 139 -5.37 -31.36 39.50
CA LEU A 139 -4.67 -31.23 40.79
C LEU A 139 -5.42 -30.34 41.82
N SER A 140 -6.40 -29.55 41.37
CA SER A 140 -7.20 -28.66 42.22
C SER A 140 -8.45 -29.32 42.82
N LYS A 141 -8.79 -30.57 42.48
CA LYS A 141 -9.95 -31.25 43.07
C LYS A 141 -9.62 -31.73 44.49
N PRO A 142 -10.32 -31.26 45.55
CA PRO A 142 -10.10 -31.77 46.90
C PRO A 142 -10.57 -33.24 46.97
N ASN A 143 -9.69 -34.13 47.41
CA ASN A 143 -10.03 -35.51 47.74
C ASN A 143 -11.19 -35.53 48.74
N GLY A 144 -12.33 -36.09 48.31
CA GLY A 144 -13.50 -36.30 49.14
C GLY A 144 -13.15 -37.09 50.40
N GLY A 145 -13.64 -36.58 51.52
CA GLY A 145 -13.24 -36.97 52.87
C GLY A 145 -13.51 -38.41 53.26
N TYR A 146 -12.62 -38.92 54.12
CA TYR A 146 -12.80 -40.12 54.92
C TYR A 146 -13.74 -39.81 56.09
N SER A 147 -14.81 -40.59 56.24
CA SER A 147 -15.73 -40.56 57.38
C SER A 147 -15.65 -41.91 58.12
N PRO A 148 -15.34 -41.96 59.41
CA PRO A 148 -15.38 -43.20 60.18
C PRO A 148 -16.79 -43.43 60.73
N SER A 149 -17.33 -44.62 60.51
CA SER A 149 -18.57 -45.11 61.10
C SER A 149 -18.29 -45.89 62.39
N VAL A 150 -18.83 -45.35 63.49
CA VAL A 150 -19.17 -45.92 64.82
C VAL A 150 -18.08 -46.70 65.56
#